data_AF-U1ND64-F1
#
_entry.id   AF-U1ND64-F1
#
_cell.length_a   1.000
_cell.length_b   1.000
_cell.length_c   1.000
_cell.angle_alpha   90.00
_cell.angle_beta   90.00
_cell.angle_gamma   90.00
#
_symmetry.space_group_name_H-M   'P 1'
#
loop_
_entity.id
_entity.type
_entity.pdbx_description
1 polymer ?
#
loop_
_entity_poly.entity_id
_entity_poly.type
_entity_poly.pdbx_seq_one_letter_code
_entity_poly.pdbx_strand_id
1 'polypeptide(L)' 'MVGIIVVSHSARAAEGIREIAVEMGSSDTRIVVAGGDIDGGIGTDPNAIAKAITKAADANDDLTQRRY' A
#
# COMPACT_ATOMS: atom_id res chain seq x y z
N MET A 1 14.58 5.40 -4.14
CA MET A 1 13.20 5.00 -3.82
C MET A 1 12.82 3.62 -4.37
N VAL A 2 12.39 2.72 -3.50
CA VAL A 2 11.80 1.41 -3.83
C VAL A 2 10.34 1.40 -3.41
N GLY A 3 9.45 0.95 -4.29
CA GLY A 3 8.03 0.78 -4.01
C GLY A 3 7.72 -0.67 -3.59
N ILE A 4 7.07 -0.84 -2.43
CA ILE A 4 6.61 -2.13 -1.91
C ILE A 4 5.08 -2.14 -1.92
N ILE A 5 4.51 -3.26 -2.34
CA ILE A 5 3.07 -3.49 -2.33
C ILE A 5 2.78 -4.72 -1.50
N VAL A 6 1.88 -4.58 -0.53
CA VAL A 6 1.35 -5.69 0.25
C VAL A 6 0.00 -6.08 -0.33
N VAL A 7 -0.11 -7.31 -0.85
CA VAL A 7 -1.35 -7.86 -1.38
C VAL A 7 -1.85 -8.97 -0.45
N SER A 8 -3.11 -8.88 -0.03
CA SER A 8 -3.73 -9.90 0.83
C SER A 8 -5.19 -10.10 0.47
N HIS A 9 -5.73 -11.29 0.76
CA HIS A 9 -7.17 -11.50 0.66
C HIS A 9 -7.97 -10.72 1.71
N SER A 10 -7.31 -10.21 2.75
CA SER A 10 -7.93 -9.43 3.82
C SER A 10 -7.35 -8.03 3.85
N ALA A 11 -8.22 -7.02 3.75
CA ALA A 11 -7.84 -5.61 3.91
C ALA A 11 -7.10 -5.39 5.24
N ARG A 12 -7.67 -5.90 6.34
CA ARG A 12 -7.09 -5.77 7.70
C ARG A 12 -5.70 -6.36 7.81
N ALA A 13 -5.44 -7.49 7.14
CA ALA A 13 -4.11 -8.11 7.17
C ALA A 13 -3.09 -7.28 6.37
N ALA A 14 -3.48 -6.79 5.18
CA ALA A 14 -2.60 -5.93 4.39
C ALA A 14 -2.25 -4.63 5.13
N GLU A 15 -3.24 -4.01 5.77
CA GLU A 15 -3.08 -2.80 6.60
C GLU A 15 -2.15 -3.03 7.79
N GLY A 16 -2.39 -4.09 8.57
CA GLY A 16 -1.54 -4.40 9.73
C GLY A 16 -0.08 -4.69 9.35
N ILE A 17 0.17 -5.35 8.21
CA ILE A 17 1.53 -5.54 7.70
C ILE A 17 2.17 -4.20 7.34
N ARG A 18 1.43 -3.30 6.68
CA ARG A 18 1.94 -1.95 6.37
C ARG A 18 2.27 -1.18 7.63
N GLU A 19 1.39 -1.18 8.63
CA GLU A 19 1.60 -0.50 9.90
C GLU A 19 2.91 -0.92 10.57
N ILE A 20 3.23 -2.21 10.58
CA ILE A 20 4.49 -2.70 11.15
C ILE A 20 5.68 -2.34 10.22
N ALA A 21 5.52 -2.52 8.92
CA ALA A 21 6.60 -2.33 7.96
C ALA A 21 7.03 -0.86 7.82
N VAL A 22 6.14 0.11 8.02
CA VAL A 22 6.49 1.54 7.99
C VAL A 22 7.37 1.94 9.17
N GLU A 23 7.20 1.33 10.34
CA GLU A 23 8.05 1.57 11.52
C GLU A 23 9.47 1.03 11.34
N MET A 24 9.64 0.02 10.47
CA MET A 24 10.94 -0.58 10.15
C MET A 24 11.56 0.01 8.86
N GLY A 25 10.78 0.74 8.08
CA GLY A 25 11.18 1.25 6.78
C GLY A 25 12.15 2.43 6.87
N SER A 26 13.05 2.52 5.88
CA SER A 26 13.79 3.77 5.64
C SER A 26 12.86 4.79 4.98
N SER A 27 13.15 6.08 5.13
CA SER A 27 12.37 7.18 4.52
C SER A 27 12.34 7.16 2.99
N ASP A 28 13.12 6.28 2.35
CA ASP A 28 13.18 6.10 0.90
C ASP A 28 12.38 4.87 0.40
N THR A 29 11.58 4.26 1.30
CA THR A 29 10.70 3.12 1.00
C THR A 29 9.24 3.55 1.06
N ARG A 30 8.52 3.36 -0.05
CA ARG A 30 7.07 3.57 -0.09
C ARG A 30 6.32 2.25 0.04
N ILE A 31 5.37 2.17 0.95
CA ILE A 31 4.56 0.96 1.19
C ILE A 31 3.09 1.23 0.92
N VAL A 32 2.54 0.53 -0.08
CA VAL A 32 1.13 0.61 -0.48
C VAL A 32 0.45 -0.73 -0.22
N VAL A 33 -0.84 -0.72 0.09
CA VAL A 33 -1.64 -1.92 0.38
C VAL A 33 -2.74 -2.10 -0.66
N ALA A 34 -3.04 -3.36 -0.98
CA ALA A 34 -4.24 -3.78 -1.67
C ALA A 34 -4.76 -5.06 -1.00
N GLY A 35 -5.96 -5.02 -0.43
CA GLY A 35 -6.54 -6.24 0.12
C GLY A 35 -8.04 -6.22 0.24
N GLY A 36 -8.61 -7.42 0.24
CA GLY A 36 -10.05 -7.63 0.11
C GLY A 36 -10.53 -7.64 -1.34
N ASP A 37 -11.80 -8.00 -1.50
CA ASP A 37 -12.52 -7.88 -2.76
C ASP A 37 -13.12 -6.47 -2.95
N ILE A 38 -13.89 -6.31 -4.03
CA ILE A 38 -14.55 -5.05 -4.39
C ILE A 38 -15.63 -4.62 -3.40
N ASP A 39 -16.18 -5.56 -2.62
CA ASP A 39 -17.24 -5.32 -1.63
C ASP A 39 -16.66 -5.16 -0.21
N GLY A 40 -15.33 -5.21 -0.05
CA GLY A 40 -14.63 -5.09 1.23
C GLY A 40 -14.56 -6.40 2.03
N GLY A 41 -14.97 -7.52 1.44
CA GLY A 41 -14.89 -8.87 2.00
C GLY A 41 -13.53 -9.53 1.82
N ILE A 42 -13.48 -10.84 2.11
CA ILE A 42 -12.29 -11.65 1.86
C ILE A 42 -12.25 -12.03 0.38
N GLY A 43 -11.22 -11.56 -0.32
CA GLY A 43 -11.06 -11.81 -1.74
C GLY A 43 -9.99 -10.93 -2.34
N THR A 44 -10.02 -10.75 -3.66
CA THR A 44 -9.01 -9.95 -4.38
C THR A 44 -9.69 -9.03 -5.38
N ASP A 45 -9.34 -7.74 -5.36
CA ASP A 45 -9.67 -6.79 -6.42
C ASP A 45 -8.45 -6.49 -7.31
N PRO A 46 -8.40 -7.00 -8.55
CA PRO A 46 -7.32 -6.69 -9.50
C PRO A 46 -7.17 -5.20 -9.80
N ASN A 47 -8.26 -4.43 -9.75
CA ASN A 47 -8.21 -2.99 -9.98
C ASN A 47 -7.53 -2.26 -8.82
N ALA A 48 -7.80 -2.69 -7.58
CA ALA A 48 -7.09 -2.19 -6.40
C ALA A 48 -5.58 -2.48 -6.50
N ILE A 49 -5.20 -3.67 -6.95
CA ILE A 49 -3.78 -4.03 -7.16
C ILE A 49 -3.15 -3.14 -8.24
N ALA A 50 -3.81 -2.95 -9.39
CA ALA A 50 -3.30 -2.08 -10.45
C ALA A 50 -3.09 -0.64 -9.97
N LYS A 51 -4.05 -0.08 -9.21
CA LYS A 51 -3.92 1.23 -8.58
C LYS A 51 -2.76 1.28 -7.58
N ALA A 52 -2.56 0.22 -6.80
CA ALA A 52 -1.45 0.13 -5.85
C ALA A 52 -0.09 0.10 -6.56
N ILE A 53 0.02 -0.57 -7.71
CA ILE A 53 1.22 -0.55 -8.56
C ILE A 53 1.53 0.85 -9.04
N THR A 54 0.55 1.55 -9.61
CA THR A 54 0.74 2.94 -10.05
C THR A 54 1.20 3.82 -8.89
N LYS A 55 0.56 3.73 -7.71
CA LYS A 55 0.95 4.49 -6.52
C LYS A 55 2.34 4.15 -6.00
N ALA A 56 2.75 2.89 -6.07
CA ALA A 56 4.08 2.45 -5.62
C ALA A 56 5.19 2.91 -6.58
N ALA A 57 4.88 3.02 -7.87
CA ALA A 57 5.83 3.45 -8.90
C ALA A 57 6.03 4.97 -8.98
N ASP A 58 5.06 5.77 -8.50
CA ASP A 58 5.05 7.21 -8.78
C ASP A 58 5.92 8.05 -7.82
N ALA A 59 7.20 8.26 -8.14
CA ALA A 59 8.17 8.90 -7.23
C ALA A 59 7.81 10.31 -6.68
N ASN A 60 6.76 10.98 -7.17
CA ASN A 60 6.49 12.39 -6.90
C ASN A 60 5.39 12.71 -5.86
N ASP A 61 4.58 11.74 -5.40
CA ASP A 61 3.37 12.03 -4.61
C ASP A 61 3.57 12.18 -3.07
N ASP A 62 4.76 11.85 -2.55
CA ASP A 62 5.03 11.81 -1.09
C ASP A 62 5.43 13.18 -0.48
N LEU A 63 5.61 14.22 -1.30
CA LEU A 63 5.95 15.56 -0.81
C LEU A 63 4.75 16.36 -0.29
N THR A 64 3.52 15.84 -0.41
CA THR A 64 2.29 16.57 -0.06
C THR A 64 1.75 16.26 1.34
N GLN A 65 2.19 15.19 2.01
CA GLN A 65 1.67 14.79 3.33
C GLN A 65 2.60 15.13 4.53
N ARG A 66 3.73 15.80 4.29
CA ARG A 66 4.68 16.26 5.34
C ARG A 66 4.53 17.72 5.76
N ARG A 67 3.39 18.36 5.47
CA ARG A 67 3.02 19.65 6.08
C ARG A 67 1.97 19.44 7.17
N TYR A 68 2.31 20.00 8.33
CA TYR A 68 1.62 20.02 9.63
C TYR A 68 2.07 18.93 10.60
#